data_AF-A0A8T4E8Z8-F1
#
_entry.id   AF-A0A8T4E8Z8-F1
#
_cell.length_a   1.000
_cell.length_b   1.000
_cell.length_c   1.000
_cell.angle_alpha   90.00
_cell.angle_beta   90.00
_cell.angle_gamma   90.00
#
_symmetry.space_group_name_H-M   'P 1'
#
loop_
_entity.id
_entity.type
_entity.pdbx_description
1 polymer ?
#
loop_
_entity_poly.entity_id
_entity_poly.type
_entity_poly.pdbx_seq_one_letter_code
_entity_poly.pdbx_strand_id
1 'polypeptide(L)'
;YTINHCMGQRDHTHGIRDWTGIGNWFYFVVWFNDTLCINPAAIVMQDGRLGTGGFLFKDGKNIPLVDMKLKSHDFRDDGIFPTRTTLELLDANGDMHILIGEPGDIIPVPFTDAEGNESILVQSFGKFQLNDIMDGYGSYEVLRRMDKN
;
A
#
# COMPACT_ATOMS: atom_id res chain seq x y z
N TYR A 1 -22.12 -21.93 -2.07
CA TYR A 1 -22.13 -20.77 -1.15
C TYR A 1 -22.52 -19.53 -1.95
N THR A 2 -23.36 -18.66 -1.40
CA THR A 2 -23.71 -17.36 -2.00
C THR A 2 -22.92 -16.29 -1.26
N ILE A 3 -22.20 -15.45 -2.01
CA ILE A 3 -21.37 -14.36 -1.47
C ILE A 3 -22.08 -13.04 -1.77
N ASN A 4 -22.48 -12.32 -0.73
CA ASN A 4 -23.22 -11.04 -0.80
C ASN A 4 -22.44 -9.93 -0.08
N HIS A 5 -22.75 -8.66 -0.39
CA HIS A 5 -22.15 -7.48 0.24
C HIS A 5 -20.62 -7.50 0.26
N CYS A 6 -20.02 -7.90 -0.87
CA CYS A 6 -18.59 -7.99 -1.01
C CYS A 6 -18.05 -6.84 -1.86
N MET A 7 -16.82 -6.45 -1.54
CA MET A 7 -16.06 -5.47 -2.28
C MET A 7 -15.13 -6.19 -3.25
N GLY A 8 -14.90 -5.56 -4.39
CA GLY A 8 -14.00 -6.07 -5.42
C GLY A 8 -13.09 -4.95 -5.89
N GLN A 9 -11.82 -5.27 -6.06
CA GLN A 9 -10.83 -4.41 -6.68
C GLN A 9 -10.42 -5.02 -8.01
N ARG A 10 -10.20 -4.17 -9.01
CA ARG A 10 -9.42 -4.51 -10.18
C ARG A 10 -8.50 -3.35 -10.52
N ASP A 11 -7.21 -3.56 -10.35
CA ASP A 11 -6.17 -2.72 -10.91
C ASP A 11 -5.64 -3.34 -12.22
N HIS A 12 -4.95 -2.54 -13.01
CA HIS A 12 -4.32 -3.01 -14.23
C HIS A 12 -2.99 -2.30 -14.44
N THR A 13 -1.97 -3.07 -14.78
CA THR A 13 -0.72 -2.54 -15.31
C THR A 13 -0.18 -3.49 -16.37
N HIS A 14 0.62 -2.94 -17.29
CA HIS A 14 1.28 -3.68 -18.35
C HIS A 14 2.75 -3.23 -18.45
N GLY A 15 3.60 -4.09 -19.02
CA GLY A 15 5.02 -3.83 -19.21
C GLY A 15 5.92 -4.82 -18.48
N ILE A 16 7.23 -4.68 -18.69
CA ILE A 16 8.25 -5.45 -17.99
C ILE A 16 8.34 -4.93 -16.56
N ARG A 17 8.26 -5.83 -15.57
CA ARG A 17 8.39 -5.50 -14.16
C ARG A 17 9.53 -6.31 -13.56
N ASP A 18 10.45 -5.61 -12.93
CA ASP A 18 11.48 -6.19 -12.10
C ASP A 18 11.22 -5.78 -10.64
N TRP A 19 10.68 -6.71 -9.87
CA TRP A 19 10.36 -6.50 -8.45
C TRP A 19 11.59 -6.59 -7.55
N THR A 20 12.76 -6.98 -8.04
CA THR A 20 14.00 -6.84 -7.27
C THR A 20 14.64 -5.48 -7.53
N GLY A 21 14.35 -4.83 -8.67
CA GLY A 21 14.94 -3.56 -9.10
C GLY A 21 14.46 -2.28 -8.40
N ILE A 22 13.41 -2.34 -7.58
CA ILE A 22 12.91 -1.19 -6.78
C ILE A 22 13.22 -1.38 -5.29
N GLY A 23 13.18 -0.29 -4.51
CA GLY A 23 13.41 -0.35 -3.07
C GLY A 23 12.20 -0.92 -2.32
N ASN A 24 11.21 -0.06 -2.05
CA ASN A 24 9.94 -0.48 -1.46
C ASN A 24 8.76 -0.08 -2.35
N TRP A 25 7.68 -0.85 -2.26
CA TRP A 25 6.39 -0.56 -2.89
C TRP A 25 5.32 -0.59 -1.81
N PHE A 26 4.41 0.37 -1.87
CA PHE A 26 3.23 0.43 -1.02
C PHE A 26 2.02 0.65 -1.92
N TYR A 27 1.06 -0.26 -1.87
CA TYR A 27 -0.16 -0.15 -2.62
C TYR A 27 -1.33 -0.63 -1.78
N PHE A 28 -2.24 0.29 -1.49
CA PHE A 28 -3.43 0.00 -0.70
C PHE A 28 -4.66 0.34 -1.52
N VAL A 29 -5.72 -0.47 -1.40
CA VAL A 29 -7.05 -0.11 -1.88
C VAL A 29 -8.02 -0.39 -0.76
N VAL A 30 -8.55 0.67 -0.17
CA VAL A 30 -9.22 0.62 1.11
C VAL A 30 -10.60 1.26 1.00
N TRP A 31 -11.59 0.58 1.57
CA TRP A 31 -12.93 1.08 1.75
C TRP A 31 -13.17 1.33 3.23
N PHE A 32 -13.69 2.51 3.57
CA PHE A 32 -14.10 2.86 4.93
C PHE A 32 -15.62 2.79 5.08
N ASN A 33 -16.34 3.17 4.02
CA ASN A 33 -17.80 3.09 3.92
C ASN A 33 -18.23 3.28 2.45
N ASP A 34 -19.53 3.33 2.21
CA ASP A 34 -20.13 3.44 0.87
C ASP A 34 -19.76 4.73 0.12
N THR A 35 -19.28 5.76 0.82
CA THR A 35 -18.92 7.05 0.21
C THR A 35 -17.45 7.41 0.35
N LEU A 36 -16.63 6.57 0.98
CA LEU A 36 -15.23 6.87 1.28
C LEU A 36 -14.31 5.68 0.99
N CYS A 37 -13.45 5.85 0.00
CA CYS A 37 -12.41 4.89 -0.37
C CYS A 37 -11.09 5.62 -0.64
N ILE A 38 -9.97 4.95 -0.48
CA ILE A 38 -8.66 5.53 -0.83
C ILE A 38 -7.78 4.48 -1.50
N ASN A 39 -6.99 4.94 -2.47
CA ASN A 39 -6.04 4.13 -3.20
C ASN A 39 -4.69 4.86 -3.31
N PRO A 40 -3.82 4.80 -2.31
CA PRO A 40 -2.46 5.30 -2.43
C PRO A 40 -1.52 4.25 -3.05
N ALA A 41 -0.61 4.71 -3.89
CA ALA A 41 0.51 3.97 -4.44
C ALA A 41 1.80 4.77 -4.23
N ALA A 42 2.82 4.16 -3.64
CA ALA A 42 4.12 4.77 -3.44
C ALA A 42 5.26 3.80 -3.77
N ILE A 43 6.24 4.28 -4.52
CA ILE A 43 7.50 3.59 -4.82
C ILE A 43 8.63 4.36 -4.15
N VAL A 44 9.34 3.70 -3.25
CA VAL A 44 10.59 4.21 -2.70
C VAL A 44 11.73 3.63 -3.53
N MET A 45 12.42 4.49 -4.27
CA MET A 45 13.64 4.14 -4.99
C MET A 45 14.80 3.92 -4.01
N GLN A 46 15.84 3.24 -4.45
CA GLN A 46 17.03 2.98 -3.61
C GLN A 46 17.73 4.25 -3.14
N ASP A 47 17.69 5.31 -3.95
CA ASP A 47 18.26 6.62 -3.61
C ASP A 47 17.34 7.47 -2.70
N GLY A 48 16.24 6.88 -2.22
CA GLY A 48 15.26 7.54 -1.36
C GLY A 48 14.25 8.42 -2.12
N ARG A 49 14.35 8.54 -3.46
CA ARG A 49 13.30 9.23 -4.24
C ARG A 49 11.98 8.49 -4.11
N LEU A 50 10.90 9.26 -4.00
CA LEU A 50 9.55 8.74 -3.87
C LEU A 50 8.76 9.05 -5.15
N GLY A 51 8.26 8.00 -5.80
CA GLY A 51 7.21 8.13 -6.82
C GLY A 51 5.87 7.87 -6.15
N THR A 52 4.95 8.83 -6.20
CA THR A 52 3.64 8.73 -5.54
C THR A 52 2.51 8.94 -6.54
N GLY A 53 1.37 8.31 -6.27
CA GLY A 53 0.14 8.55 -7.00
C GLY A 53 -1.02 7.87 -6.32
N GLY A 54 -2.24 8.23 -6.69
CA GLY A 54 -3.42 7.64 -6.08
C GLY A 54 -4.59 8.60 -6.01
N PHE A 55 -5.67 8.12 -5.41
CA PHE A 55 -6.90 8.88 -5.31
C PHE A 55 -7.63 8.61 -3.99
N LEU A 56 -8.27 9.65 -3.47
CA LEU A 56 -9.32 9.59 -2.45
C LEU A 56 -10.66 9.71 -3.16
N PHE A 57 -11.51 8.70 -3.03
CA PHE A 57 -12.90 8.80 -3.43
C PHE A 57 -13.74 9.22 -2.22
N LYS A 58 -14.44 10.35 -2.32
CA LYS A 58 -15.29 10.88 -1.25
C LYS A 58 -16.58 11.47 -1.83
N ASP A 59 -17.71 11.00 -1.33
CA ASP A 59 -19.06 11.52 -1.65
C ASP A 59 -19.32 11.67 -3.15
N GLY A 60 -18.98 10.62 -3.92
CA GLY A 60 -19.21 10.59 -5.37
C GLY A 60 -18.12 11.28 -6.20
N LYS A 61 -17.06 11.83 -5.56
CA LYS A 61 -15.97 12.53 -6.25
C LYS A 61 -14.66 11.79 -6.10
N ASN A 62 -13.88 11.77 -7.17
CA ASN A 62 -12.52 11.26 -7.17
C ASN A 62 -11.54 12.44 -7.02
N ILE A 63 -10.73 12.41 -5.97
CA ILE A 63 -9.80 13.48 -5.59
C ILE A 63 -8.38 12.93 -5.70
N PRO A 64 -7.52 13.46 -6.58
CA PRO A 64 -6.14 12.99 -6.68
C PRO A 64 -5.36 13.20 -5.38
N LEU A 65 -4.46 12.27 -5.07
CA LEU A 65 -3.42 12.46 -4.07
C LEU A 65 -2.19 13.07 -4.76
N VAL A 66 -1.74 14.23 -4.29
CA VAL A 66 -0.70 15.04 -4.96
C VAL A 66 0.67 14.93 -4.28
N ASP A 67 0.71 14.52 -3.02
CA ASP A 67 1.95 14.19 -2.29
C ASP A 67 1.69 13.04 -1.31
N MET A 68 2.74 12.27 -1.00
CA MET A 68 2.71 11.28 0.06
C MET A 68 4.06 11.23 0.78
N LYS A 69 4.04 10.91 2.07
CA LYS A 69 5.24 10.66 2.85
C LYS A 69 5.07 9.41 3.68
N LEU A 70 6.06 8.53 3.62
CA LEU A 70 6.18 7.41 4.54
C LEU A 70 6.60 7.94 5.91
N LYS A 71 5.74 7.81 6.92
CA LYS A 71 6.01 8.26 8.29
C LYS A 71 6.65 7.16 9.12
N SER A 72 6.12 5.94 9.01
CA SER A 72 6.68 4.74 9.62
C SER A 72 6.32 3.50 8.81
N HIS A 73 7.18 2.49 8.90
CA HIS A 73 6.94 1.16 8.37
C HIS A 73 7.60 0.15 9.29
N ASP A 74 6.78 -0.51 10.10
CA ASP A 74 7.20 -1.36 11.20
C ASP A 74 7.15 -2.83 10.77
N PHE A 75 8.08 -3.62 11.32
CA PHE A 75 8.25 -5.03 10.99
C PHE A 75 8.12 -5.91 12.24
N ARG A 76 7.87 -7.20 12.01
CA ARG A 76 8.04 -8.25 13.02
C ARG A 76 9.53 -8.37 13.37
N ASP A 77 9.83 -9.15 14.40
CA ASP A 77 11.21 -9.39 14.87
C ASP A 77 12.12 -10.01 13.80
N ASP A 78 11.55 -10.68 12.79
CA ASP A 78 12.30 -11.18 11.62
C ASP A 78 12.81 -10.06 10.71
N GLY A 79 12.30 -8.84 10.85
CA GLY A 79 12.63 -7.70 10.00
C GLY A 79 12.19 -7.88 8.54
N ILE A 80 11.26 -8.79 8.26
CA ILE A 80 10.78 -9.12 6.92
C ILE A 80 9.31 -8.76 6.78
N PHE A 81 8.47 -9.26 7.69
CA PHE A 81 7.03 -9.11 7.57
C PHE A 81 6.55 -7.84 8.26
N PRO A 82 5.76 -7.00 7.59
CA PRO A 82 5.27 -5.76 8.17
C PRO A 82 4.24 -6.04 9.27
N THR A 83 4.20 -5.16 10.26
CA THR A 83 3.16 -5.11 11.29
C THR A 83 2.30 -3.85 11.15
N ARG A 84 2.86 -2.76 10.61
CA ARG A 84 2.16 -1.49 10.43
C ARG A 84 2.82 -0.60 9.38
N THR A 85 2.02 0.15 8.64
CA THR A 85 2.48 1.25 7.78
C THR A 85 1.71 2.52 8.09
N THR A 86 2.41 3.64 8.20
CA THR A 86 1.79 4.97 8.35
C THR A 86 2.22 5.86 7.19
N LEU A 87 1.23 6.34 6.42
CA LEU A 87 1.40 7.30 5.33
C LEU A 87 0.76 8.63 5.70
N GLU A 88 1.45 9.71 5.41
CA GLU A 88 0.89 11.07 5.35
C GLU A 88 0.59 11.38 3.89
N LEU A 89 -0.63 11.82 3.58
CA LEU A 89 -1.14 12.00 2.22
C LEU A 89 -1.67 13.44 2.08
N LEU A 90 -1.35 14.11 0.98
CA LEU A 90 -1.92 15.40 0.61
C LEU A 90 -2.85 15.21 -0.59
N ASP A 91 -4.10 15.66 -0.48
CA ASP A 91 -5.05 15.63 -1.58
C ASP A 91 -4.99 16.90 -2.46
N ALA A 92 -5.64 16.86 -3.62
CA ALA A 92 -5.68 17.99 -4.55
C ALA A 92 -6.49 19.22 -4.05
N ASN A 93 -7.27 19.08 -2.98
CA ASN A 93 -7.97 20.18 -2.33
C ASN A 93 -7.09 20.90 -1.29
N GLY A 94 -5.93 20.34 -0.95
CA GLY A 94 -5.04 20.85 0.07
C GLY A 94 -5.23 20.20 1.45
N ASP A 95 -6.05 19.15 1.55
CA ASP A 95 -6.31 18.45 2.80
C ASP A 95 -5.23 17.40 3.08
N MET A 96 -4.76 17.38 4.33
CA MET A 96 -3.80 16.39 4.83
C MET A 96 -4.53 15.22 5.47
N HIS A 97 -4.07 14.02 5.18
CA HIS A 97 -4.59 12.78 5.74
C HIS A 97 -3.49 11.89 6.30
N ILE A 98 -3.77 11.21 7.41
CA ILE A 98 -2.93 10.13 7.94
C ILE A 98 -3.64 8.82 7.68
N LEU A 99 -3.03 7.96 6.86
CA LEU A 99 -3.48 6.60 6.61
C LEU A 99 -2.58 5.63 7.38
N ILE A 100 -3.20 4.80 8.20
CA ILE A 100 -2.53 3.74 8.96
C ILE A 100 -3.08 2.41 8.45
N GLY A 101 -2.20 1.48 8.08
CA GLY A 101 -2.55 0.14 7.64
C GLY A 101 -1.85 -0.93 8.46
N GLU A 102 -2.59 -1.96 8.83
CA GLU A 102 -2.10 -3.15 9.52
C GLU A 102 -2.49 -4.38 8.71
N PRO A 103 -1.53 -5.22 8.28
CA PRO A 103 -1.82 -6.42 7.53
C PRO A 103 -2.55 -7.45 8.41
N GLY A 104 -3.48 -8.20 7.81
CA GLY A 104 -4.04 -9.40 8.41
C GLY A 104 -3.14 -10.60 8.16
N ASP A 105 -3.74 -11.72 7.75
CA ASP A 105 -2.98 -12.90 7.34
C ASP A 105 -2.15 -12.59 6.09
N ILE A 106 -0.85 -12.88 6.18
CA ILE A 106 0.13 -12.53 5.15
C ILE A 106 0.32 -13.70 4.19
N ILE A 107 0.24 -13.39 2.90
CA ILE A 107 0.64 -14.25 1.79
C ILE A 107 1.93 -13.66 1.21
N PRO A 108 3.10 -14.26 1.47
CA PRO A 108 4.35 -13.78 0.89
C PRO A 108 4.53 -14.29 -0.54
N VAL A 109 4.96 -13.42 -1.43
CA VAL A 109 5.32 -13.74 -2.81
C VAL A 109 6.79 -13.38 -3.02
N PRO A 110 7.71 -14.36 -3.00
CA PRO A 110 9.14 -14.11 -3.15
C PRO A 110 9.51 -13.88 -4.62
N PHE A 111 10.51 -13.02 -4.84
CA PHE A 111 11.16 -12.77 -6.11
C PHE A 111 12.67 -12.89 -5.96
N THR A 112 13.32 -13.46 -6.97
CA THR A 112 14.78 -13.55 -7.08
C THR A 112 15.17 -13.26 -8.52
N ASP A 113 16.15 -12.39 -8.72
CA ASP A 113 16.69 -12.11 -10.05
C ASP A 113 17.92 -12.97 -10.40
N ALA A 114 18.45 -12.79 -11.60
CA ALA A 114 19.61 -13.55 -12.09
C ALA A 114 20.92 -13.24 -11.34
N GLU A 115 21.01 -12.10 -10.65
CA GLU A 115 22.14 -11.70 -9.81
C GLU A 115 21.97 -12.18 -8.35
N GLY A 116 20.83 -12.81 -8.05
CA GLY A 116 20.45 -13.31 -6.75
C GLY A 116 20.04 -12.21 -5.78
N ASN A 117 19.60 -11.04 -6.25
CA ASN A 117 18.89 -10.10 -5.38
C ASN A 117 17.50 -10.65 -5.07
N GLU A 118 17.01 -10.41 -3.86
CA GLU A 118 15.74 -10.96 -3.38
C GLU A 118 14.79 -9.85 -2.95
N SER A 119 13.50 -10.05 -3.17
CA SER A 119 12.44 -9.22 -2.60
C SER A 119 11.22 -10.07 -2.27
N ILE A 120 10.39 -9.59 -1.34
CA ILE A 120 9.16 -10.25 -0.92
C ILE A 120 8.03 -9.25 -1.06
N LEU A 121 7.05 -9.58 -1.89
CA LEU A 121 5.77 -8.87 -1.95
C LEU A 121 4.82 -9.54 -0.95
N VAL A 122 4.43 -8.76 0.04
CA VAL A 122 3.41 -9.15 1.01
C VAL A 122 2.05 -8.78 0.44
N GLN A 123 1.20 -9.79 0.31
CA GLN A 123 -0.21 -9.67 -0.05
C GLN A 123 -1.05 -10.00 1.18
N SER A 124 -2.00 -9.14 1.52
CA SER A 124 -2.91 -9.38 2.63
C SER A 124 -4.21 -8.60 2.45
N PHE A 125 -5.25 -9.00 3.17
CA PHE A 125 -6.32 -8.08 3.52
C PHE A 125 -5.98 -7.44 4.87
N GLY A 126 -6.00 -6.12 4.92
CA GLY A 126 -5.61 -5.34 6.08
C GLY A 126 -6.78 -4.60 6.74
N LYS A 127 -6.52 -4.14 7.95
CA LYS A 127 -7.32 -3.12 8.62
C LYS A 127 -6.65 -1.77 8.47
N PHE A 128 -7.46 -0.73 8.34
CA PHE A 128 -7.00 0.61 8.06
C PHE A 128 -7.73 1.66 8.87
N GLN A 129 -7.03 2.76 9.11
CA GLN A 129 -7.56 3.97 9.73
C GLN A 129 -7.16 5.16 8.85
N LEU A 130 -8.10 6.07 8.58
CA LEU A 130 -7.86 7.32 7.88
C LEU A 130 -8.28 8.50 8.75
N ASN A 131 -7.30 9.28 9.24
CA ASN A 131 -7.52 10.28 10.28
C ASN A 131 -8.22 9.64 11.50
N ASP A 132 -9.40 10.13 11.89
CA ASP A 132 -10.20 9.58 12.99
C ASP A 132 -11.19 8.49 12.53
N ILE A 133 -11.21 8.16 11.23
CA ILE A 133 -12.12 7.16 10.66
C ILE A 133 -11.48 5.78 10.77
N MET A 134 -12.12 4.91 11.54
CA MET A 134 -11.68 3.54 11.82
C MET A 134 -12.32 2.51 10.89
N ASP A 135 -11.98 1.25 11.09
CA ASP A 135 -12.60 0.07 10.46
C ASP A 135 -12.52 0.03 8.93
N GLY A 136 -11.56 0.74 8.36
CA GLY A 136 -11.21 0.59 6.95
C GLY A 136 -10.76 -0.84 6.66
N TYR A 137 -11.18 -1.38 5.51
CA TYR A 137 -10.83 -2.72 5.09
C TYR A 137 -10.48 -2.74 3.61
N GLY A 138 -9.45 -3.50 3.25
CA GLY A 138 -8.93 -3.46 1.89
C GLY A 138 -7.69 -4.29 1.66
N SER A 139 -7.14 -4.17 0.46
CA SER A 139 -5.87 -4.80 0.10
C SER A 139 -4.71 -4.07 0.78
N TYR A 140 -3.83 -4.87 1.37
CA TYR A 140 -2.54 -4.44 1.91
C TYR A 140 -1.45 -5.12 1.08
N GLU A 141 -0.87 -4.37 0.15
CA GLU A 141 0.21 -4.83 -0.71
C GLU A 141 1.46 -4.00 -0.44
N VAL A 142 2.53 -4.63 0.04
CA VAL A 142 3.82 -3.97 0.19
C VAL A 142 4.95 -4.86 -0.29
N LEU A 143 5.95 -4.27 -0.94
CA LEU A 143 7.19 -4.96 -1.29
C LEU A 143 8.29 -4.52 -0.34
N ARG A 144 9.05 -5.50 0.15
CA ARG A 144 10.33 -5.29 0.81
C ARG A 144 11.44 -5.94 0.00
N ARG A 145 12.48 -5.19 -0.33
CA ARG A 145 13.74 -5.75 -0.81
C ARG A 145 14.55 -6.31 0.35
N MET A 146 15.17 -7.46 0.13
CA MET A 146 16.06 -8.11 1.09
C MET A 146 17.49 -7.68 0.74
N ASP A 147 18.03 -6.70 1.47
CA ASP A 147 19.41 -6.29 1.27
C ASP A 147 20.35 -7.41 1.74
N LYS A 148 21.32 -7.77 0.90
CA LYS A 148 22.44 -8.62 1.32
C LYS A 148 23.35 -7.76 2.20
N ASN A 149 23.43 -8.11 3.49
CA ASN A 149 24.47 -7.58 4.40
C ASN A 149 25.87 -7.83 3.84
#